data_AF-A0A937P617-F1
#
_entry.id   AF-A0A937P617-F1
#
_cell.length_a   1.000
_cell.length_b   1.000
_cell.length_c   1.000
_cell.angle_alpha   90.00
_cell.angle_beta   90.00
_cell.angle_gamma   90.00
#
_symmetry.space_group_name_H-M   'P 1'
#
loop_
_entity.id
_entity.type
_entity.pdbx_description
1 polymer ?
#
loop_
_entity_poly.entity_id
_entity_poly.type
_entity_poly.pdbx_seq_one_letter_code
_entity_poly.pdbx_strand_id
1 'polypeptide(L)'
;MFYGIYVPLICVVIFTIVDINTGNAQDWNKYLLSNLLVIGLGYQMVFFGFGHLFYGDKIAEFIGWEKGSPFQYEVGLAGVAMGVLGILCTWYTGLFWLATIIVNSIYLWGCGFGHIRDMVKNKNFNPGSAGFIFYYGMLMPVAMIVLYALY
;
A
#
# COMPACT_ATOMS: atom_id res chain seq x y z
N MET A 1 -8.98 -6.91 13.48
CA MET A 1 -9.24 -7.69 12.25
C MET A 1 -7.89 -7.79 11.52
N PHE A 2 -7.09 -8.79 11.83
CA PHE A 2 -5.65 -8.86 11.45
C PHE A 2 -5.34 -9.88 10.34
N TYR A 3 -6.33 -10.68 9.94
CA TYR A 3 -6.15 -11.77 8.97
C TYR A 3 -6.32 -11.23 7.55
N GLY A 4 -5.23 -10.80 6.93
CA GLY A 4 -5.27 -10.45 5.50
C GLY A 4 -4.24 -9.43 5.07
N ILE A 5 -3.81 -8.53 5.95
CA ILE A 5 -2.92 -7.43 5.54
C ILE A 5 -1.50 -7.88 5.18
N TYR A 6 -1.07 -9.02 5.71
CA TYR A 6 0.21 -9.64 5.38
C TYR A 6 0.14 -10.49 4.11
N VAL A 7 -1.06 -10.84 3.64
CA VAL A 7 -1.24 -11.75 2.51
C VAL A 7 -0.60 -11.19 1.24
N PRO A 8 -0.77 -9.90 0.88
CA PRO A 8 -0.11 -9.37 -0.31
C PRO A 8 1.42 -9.44 -0.25
N LEU A 9 2.05 -9.21 0.91
CA LEU A 9 3.51 -9.37 1.05
C LEU A 9 3.95 -10.82 0.84
N ILE A 10 3.22 -11.77 1.42
CA ILE A 10 3.50 -13.20 1.23
C ILE A 10 3.36 -13.56 -0.25
N CYS A 11 2.31 -13.08 -0.92
CA CYS A 11 2.12 -13.28 -2.35
C CYS A 11 3.25 -12.65 -3.16
N VAL A 12 3.70 -11.43 -2.86
CA VAL A 12 4.84 -10.79 -3.53
C VAL A 12 6.07 -11.69 -3.49
N VAL A 13 6.39 -12.25 -2.32
CA VAL A 13 7.54 -13.15 -2.16
C VAL A 13 7.36 -14.42 -2.98
N ILE A 14 6.20 -15.07 -2.85
CA ILE A 14 5.92 -16.33 -3.56
C ILE A 14 5.97 -16.15 -5.08
N PHE A 15 5.26 -15.15 -5.63
CA PHE A 15 5.24 -14.91 -7.08
C PHE A 15 6.61 -14.51 -7.60
N THR A 16 7.38 -13.71 -6.85
CA THR A 16 8.75 -13.36 -7.23
C THR A 16 9.65 -14.60 -7.29
N ILE A 17 9.54 -15.52 -6.33
CA ILE A 17 10.29 -16.79 -6.36
C ILE A 17 9.86 -17.61 -7.59
N VAL A 18 8.57 -17.70 -7.89
CA VAL A 18 8.08 -18.42 -9.07
C VAL A 18 8.61 -17.79 -10.37
N ASP A 19 8.56 -16.48 -10.51
CA ASP A 19 9.04 -15.76 -11.71
C ASP A 19 10.56 -15.94 -11.91
N ILE A 20 11.35 -15.90 -10.83
CA ILE A 20 12.79 -16.17 -10.88
C ILE A 20 13.09 -17.60 -11.34
N ASN A 21 12.31 -18.58 -10.89
CA ASN A 21 12.51 -20.00 -11.24
C ASN A 21 11.98 -20.37 -12.63
N THR A 22 11.03 -19.61 -13.17
CA THR A 22 10.41 -19.87 -14.48
C THR A 22 10.97 -18.99 -15.59
N GLY A 23 11.58 -17.86 -15.23
CA GLY A 23 12.18 -16.89 -16.15
C GLY A 23 13.70 -16.81 -16.03
N ASN A 24 14.25 -15.63 -16.31
CA ASN A 24 15.67 -15.36 -16.15
C ASN A 24 15.95 -14.86 -14.73
N ALA A 25 16.71 -15.62 -13.94
CA ALA A 25 17.03 -15.27 -12.56
C ALA A 25 17.78 -13.92 -12.41
N GLN A 26 18.43 -13.42 -13.47
CA GLN A 26 19.08 -12.10 -13.45
C GLN A 26 18.08 -10.95 -13.37
N ASP A 27 16.83 -11.16 -13.79
CA ASP A 27 15.75 -10.15 -13.80
C ASP A 27 14.97 -10.08 -12.46
N TRP A 28 15.55 -10.59 -11.37
CA TRP A 28 14.88 -10.68 -10.05
C TRP A 28 14.33 -9.33 -9.56
N ASN A 29 15.04 -8.23 -9.83
CA ASN A 29 14.67 -6.86 -9.46
C ASN A 29 13.39 -6.42 -10.17
N LYS A 30 13.28 -6.72 -11.47
CA LYS A 30 12.10 -6.46 -12.29
C LYS A 30 10.91 -7.27 -11.79
N TYR A 31 11.09 -8.56 -11.52
CA TYR A 31 10.01 -9.42 -11.01
C TYR A 31 9.53 -8.94 -9.64
N LEU A 32 10.46 -8.65 -8.74
CA LEU A 32 10.13 -8.14 -7.41
C LEU A 32 9.39 -6.81 -7.50
N LEU A 33 9.87 -5.87 -8.32
CA LEU A 33 9.21 -4.57 -8.52
C LEU A 33 7.80 -4.74 -9.12
N SER A 34 7.65 -5.57 -10.15
CA SER A 34 6.36 -5.85 -10.79
C SER A 34 5.37 -6.41 -9.77
N ASN A 35 5.76 -7.44 -9.04
CA ASN A 35 4.92 -8.07 -8.02
C ASN A 35 4.61 -7.10 -6.88
N LEU A 36 5.57 -6.27 -6.47
CA LEU A 36 5.36 -5.25 -5.45
C LEU A 36 4.35 -4.19 -5.91
N LEU A 37 4.40 -3.73 -7.16
CA LEU A 37 3.46 -2.74 -7.70
C LEU A 37 2.05 -3.32 -7.88
N VAL A 38 1.93 -4.54 -8.38
CA VAL A 38 0.64 -5.14 -8.70
C VAL A 38 -0.03 -5.71 -7.45
N ILE A 39 0.69 -6.55 -6.71
CA ILE A 39 0.16 -7.30 -5.57
C ILE A 39 0.36 -6.52 -4.28
N GLY A 40 1.61 -6.16 -4.00
CA GLY A 40 1.98 -5.43 -2.79
C GLY A 40 1.22 -4.11 -2.69
N LEU A 41 1.15 -3.34 -3.77
CA LEU A 41 0.49 -2.04 -3.79
C LEU A 41 -0.91 -2.12 -4.36
N GLY A 42 -1.07 -2.57 -5.61
CA GLY A 42 -2.33 -2.50 -6.35
C GLY A 42 -3.51 -3.16 -5.63
N TYR A 43 -3.46 -4.48 -5.50
CA TYR A 43 -4.52 -5.23 -4.80
C TYR A 43 -4.66 -4.81 -3.33
N GLN A 44 -3.56 -4.57 -2.62
CA GLN A 44 -3.59 -4.10 -1.24
C GLN A 44 -4.35 -2.77 -1.09
N MET A 45 -4.13 -1.80 -1.98
CA MET A 45 -4.77 -0.49 -1.94
C MET A 45 -6.25 -0.56 -2.33
N VAL A 46 -6.64 -1.47 -3.23
CA VAL A 46 -8.05 -1.74 -3.51
C VAL A 46 -8.76 -2.29 -2.27
N PHE A 47 -8.19 -3.30 -1.60
CA PHE A 47 -8.78 -3.86 -0.38
C PHE A 47 -8.79 -2.87 0.79
N PHE A 48 -7.73 -2.07 0.92
CA PHE A 48 -7.69 -0.92 1.84
C PHE A 48 -8.86 0.03 1.54
N GLY A 49 -9.03 0.41 0.28
CA GLY A 49 -10.11 1.28 -0.17
C GLY A 49 -11.49 0.71 0.17
N PHE A 50 -11.73 -0.57 -0.11
CA PHE A 50 -12.97 -1.26 0.26
C PHE A 50 -13.20 -1.30 1.78
N GLY A 51 -12.15 -1.49 2.57
CA GLY A 51 -12.23 -1.38 4.03
C GLY A 51 -12.80 -0.04 4.47
N HIS A 52 -12.30 1.05 3.89
CA HIS A 52 -12.75 2.40 4.17
C HIS A 52 -14.17 2.70 3.62
N LEU A 53 -14.50 2.24 2.41
CA LEU A 53 -15.80 2.48 1.77
C LEU A 53 -16.95 1.74 2.47
N PHE A 54 -16.75 0.48 2.85
CA PHE A 54 -17.82 -0.38 3.35
C PHE A 54 -17.77 -0.57 4.88
N TYR A 55 -16.62 -0.33 5.51
CA TYR A 55 -16.40 -0.55 6.93
C TYR A 55 -15.74 0.66 7.62
N GLY A 56 -15.97 1.87 7.10
CA GLY A 56 -15.36 3.12 7.57
C GLY A 56 -15.38 3.31 9.09
N ASP A 57 -16.50 3.05 9.77
CA ASP A 57 -16.60 3.18 11.23
C ASP A 57 -15.71 2.19 11.99
N LYS A 58 -15.56 0.97 11.48
CA LYS A 58 -14.67 -0.03 12.08
C LYS A 58 -13.21 0.35 11.87
N ILE A 59 -12.90 0.93 10.71
CA ILE A 59 -11.55 1.43 10.43
C ILE A 59 -11.23 2.64 11.30
N ALA A 60 -12.15 3.61 11.40
CA ALA A 60 -12.01 4.78 12.26
C ALA A 60 -11.74 4.37 13.72
N GLU A 61 -12.53 3.45 14.26
CA GLU A 61 -12.29 2.90 15.60
C GLU A 61 -10.92 2.23 15.74
N PHE A 62 -10.53 1.43 14.75
CA PHE A 62 -9.24 0.72 14.76
C PHE A 62 -8.02 1.66 14.71
N ILE A 63 -8.13 2.78 14.00
CA ILE A 63 -7.09 3.82 13.96
C ILE A 63 -7.22 4.82 15.13
N GLY A 64 -8.26 4.71 15.97
CA GLY A 64 -8.48 5.60 17.11
C GLY A 64 -9.09 6.96 16.75
N TRP A 65 -9.84 7.06 15.66
CA TRP A 65 -10.54 8.25 15.19
C TRP A 65 -12.07 8.13 15.35
N GLU A 66 -12.75 9.27 15.30
CA GLU A 66 -14.21 9.33 15.42
C GLU A 66 -14.92 8.63 14.24
N LYS A 67 -16.00 7.92 14.57
CA LYS A 67 -16.89 7.24 13.62
C LYS A 67 -17.77 8.25 12.88
N GLY A 68 -18.35 7.83 11.75
CA GLY A 68 -19.29 8.64 10.96
C GLY A 68 -18.63 9.75 10.14
N SER A 69 -17.30 9.80 10.08
CA SER A 69 -16.58 10.80 9.29
C SER A 69 -16.77 10.55 7.79
N PRO A 70 -17.26 11.53 7.01
CA PRO A 70 -17.44 11.38 5.56
C PRO A 70 -16.09 11.17 4.84
N PHE A 71 -14.98 11.60 5.45
CA PHE A 71 -13.64 11.42 4.88
C PHE A 71 -13.22 9.95 4.76
N GLN A 72 -13.82 9.03 5.52
CA GLN A 72 -13.57 7.60 5.33
C GLN A 72 -13.96 7.16 3.91
N TYR A 73 -15.04 7.70 3.36
CA TYR A 73 -15.47 7.40 1.99
C TYR A 73 -14.47 7.93 0.96
N GLU A 74 -14.02 9.19 1.12
CA GLU A 74 -13.03 9.81 0.21
C GLU A 74 -11.67 9.09 0.26
N VAL A 75 -11.19 8.75 1.46
CA VAL A 75 -9.99 7.92 1.67
C VAL A 75 -10.14 6.57 0.98
N GLY A 76 -11.32 5.98 1.07
CA GLY A 76 -11.67 4.73 0.39
C GLY A 76 -11.58 4.83 -1.12
N LEU A 77 -12.19 5.85 -1.73
CA LEU A 77 -12.11 6.10 -3.17
C LEU A 77 -10.68 6.38 -3.64
N ALA A 78 -9.93 7.18 -2.88
CA ALA A 78 -8.51 7.43 -3.15
C ALA A 78 -7.74 6.11 -3.16
N GLY A 79 -7.93 5.27 -2.14
CA GLY A 79 -7.36 3.93 -2.03
C GLY A 79 -7.61 3.07 -3.26
N VAL A 80 -8.87 2.99 -3.71
CA VAL A 80 -9.23 2.25 -4.92
C VAL A 80 -8.56 2.83 -6.16
N ALA A 81 -8.58 4.15 -6.37
CA ALA A 81 -7.97 4.79 -7.54
C ALA A 81 -6.46 4.51 -7.62
N MET A 82 -5.75 4.60 -6.50
CA MET A 82 -4.34 4.25 -6.40
C MET A 82 -4.06 2.75 -6.61
N GLY A 83 -4.94 1.90 -6.09
CA GLY A 83 -4.86 0.46 -6.30
C GLY A 83 -5.03 0.06 -7.78
N VAL A 84 -5.93 0.75 -8.49
CA VAL A 84 -6.10 0.59 -9.94
C VAL A 84 -4.79 0.93 -10.67
N LEU A 85 -4.09 2.01 -10.32
CA LEU A 85 -2.78 2.31 -10.90
C LEU A 85 -1.78 1.16 -10.69
N GLY A 86 -1.73 0.59 -9.49
CA GLY A 86 -0.88 -0.58 -9.20
C GLY A 86 -1.23 -1.81 -10.04
N ILE A 87 -2.52 -2.14 -10.19
CA ILE A 87 -2.96 -3.28 -11.00
C ILE A 87 -2.62 -3.07 -12.48
N LEU A 88 -2.80 -1.84 -12.98
CA LEU A 88 -2.50 -1.47 -14.36
C LEU A 88 -1.01 -1.61 -14.72
N CYS A 89 -0.11 -1.61 -13.73
CA CYS A 89 1.32 -1.89 -13.94
C CYS A 89 1.59 -3.27 -14.57
N THR A 90 0.63 -4.21 -14.49
CA THR A 90 0.70 -5.51 -15.19
C THR A 90 0.84 -5.33 -16.70
N TRP A 91 0.16 -4.33 -17.28
CA TRP A 91 0.12 -4.10 -18.73
C TRP A 91 0.95 -2.89 -19.17
N TYR A 92 1.08 -1.87 -18.31
CA TYR A 92 1.77 -0.63 -18.63
C TYR A 92 3.06 -0.54 -17.82
N THR A 93 4.21 -0.45 -18.50
CA THR A 93 5.55 -0.48 -17.89
C THR A 93 6.31 0.85 -18.05
N GLY A 94 7.54 0.93 -17.57
CA GLY A 94 8.41 2.10 -17.75
C GLY A 94 7.93 3.33 -16.97
N LEU A 95 7.60 4.42 -17.68
CA LEU A 95 7.16 5.67 -17.05
C LEU A 95 5.81 5.54 -16.31
N PHE A 96 4.97 4.58 -16.71
CA PHE A 96 3.73 4.31 -15.99
C PHE A 96 4.01 3.80 -14.57
N TRP A 97 4.99 2.89 -14.41
CA TRP A 97 5.41 2.43 -13.08
C TRP A 97 5.92 3.59 -12.24
N LEU A 98 6.73 4.49 -12.80
CA LEU A 98 7.20 5.68 -12.09
C LEU A 98 6.03 6.58 -11.64
N ALA A 99 5.06 6.84 -12.51
CA ALA A 99 3.89 7.64 -12.16
C ALA A 99 3.08 6.99 -11.02
N THR A 100 2.87 5.67 -11.08
CA THR A 100 2.22 4.90 -10.00
C THR A 100 2.98 5.03 -8.68
N ILE A 101 4.32 4.91 -8.71
CA ILE A 101 5.18 5.04 -7.53
C ILE A 101 5.07 6.44 -6.93
N ILE A 102 5.15 7.49 -7.76
CA ILE A 102 5.10 8.89 -7.29
C ILE A 102 3.79 9.15 -6.55
N VAL A 103 2.65 8.86 -7.19
CA VAL A 103 1.33 9.14 -6.60
C VAL A 103 1.14 8.38 -5.29
N ASN A 104 1.46 7.08 -5.28
CA ASN A 104 1.31 6.26 -4.08
C ASN A 104 2.28 6.66 -2.97
N SER A 105 3.50 7.07 -3.30
CA SER A 105 4.49 7.53 -2.31
C SER A 105 4.02 8.80 -1.61
N ILE A 106 3.50 9.77 -2.37
CA ILE A 106 2.94 11.01 -1.84
C ILE A 106 1.79 10.70 -0.89
N TYR A 107 0.86 9.84 -1.31
CA TYR A 107 -0.29 9.48 -0.50
C TYR A 107 0.09 8.74 0.78
N LEU A 108 0.87 7.66 0.67
CA LEU A 108 1.22 6.80 1.80
C LEU A 108 2.03 7.55 2.85
N TRP A 109 3.04 8.34 2.44
CA TRP A 109 3.77 9.19 3.37
C TRP A 109 2.91 10.33 3.92
N GLY A 110 2.02 10.91 3.11
CA GLY A 110 1.05 11.91 3.59
C GLY A 110 0.17 11.37 4.72
N CYS A 111 -0.40 10.18 4.55
CA CYS A 111 -1.14 9.47 5.60
C CYS A 111 -0.24 9.20 6.82
N GLY A 112 0.97 8.67 6.61
CA GLY A 112 1.94 8.41 7.68
C GLY A 112 2.26 9.65 8.51
N PHE A 113 2.50 10.79 7.88
CA PHE A 113 2.72 12.06 8.57
C PHE A 113 1.47 12.55 9.32
N GLY A 114 0.27 12.30 8.77
CA GLY A 114 -0.99 12.51 9.47
C GLY A 114 -1.07 11.72 10.78
N HIS A 115 -0.72 10.44 10.74
CA HIS A 115 -0.65 9.59 11.93
C HIS A 115 0.45 10.03 12.91
N ILE A 116 1.64 10.44 12.44
CA ILE A 116 2.70 11.00 13.30
C ILE A 116 2.21 12.25 14.02
N ARG A 117 1.56 13.17 13.30
CA ARG A 117 0.97 14.38 13.91
C ARG A 117 -0.03 14.02 15.00
N ASP A 118 -0.86 13.01 14.77
CA ASP A 118 -1.87 12.55 15.73
C ASP A 118 -1.24 11.85 16.95
N MET A 119 -0.21 11.01 16.74
CA MET A 119 0.62 10.42 17.79
C MET A 119 1.24 11.50 18.69
N VAL A 120 1.79 12.55 18.09
CA VAL A 120 2.45 13.64 18.85
C VAL A 120 1.44 14.44 19.66
N LYS A 121 0.34 14.89 19.02
CA LYS A 121 -0.64 15.81 19.61
C LYS A 121 -1.63 15.12 20.55
N ASN A 122 -2.19 13.99 20.13
CA ASN A 122 -3.30 13.33 20.81
C ASN A 122 -2.88 12.04 21.51
N LYS A 123 -1.59 11.67 21.45
CA LYS A 123 -1.05 10.42 22.02
C LYS A 123 -1.77 9.17 21.49
N ASN A 124 -2.26 9.24 20.26
CA ASN A 124 -2.95 8.13 19.62
C ASN A 124 -1.95 7.09 19.10
N PHE A 125 -1.70 6.05 19.90
CA PHE A 125 -0.88 4.89 19.52
C PHE A 125 -1.74 3.64 19.28
N ASN A 126 -2.99 3.82 18.84
CA ASN A 126 -3.84 2.69 18.49
C ASN A 126 -3.17 1.80 17.42
N PRO A 127 -3.40 0.48 17.42
CA PRO A 127 -2.73 -0.44 16.50
C PRO A 127 -2.93 -0.09 15.01
N GLY A 128 -4.06 0.52 14.63
CA GLY A 128 -4.28 0.99 13.27
C GLY A 128 -3.50 2.26 12.91
N SER A 129 -3.11 3.07 13.89
CA SER A 129 -2.43 4.36 13.71
C SER A 129 -0.90 4.25 13.82
N ALA A 130 -0.40 3.38 14.68
CA ALA A 130 1.04 3.23 14.98
C ALA A 130 1.57 1.79 14.83
N GLY A 131 0.74 0.87 14.32
CA GLY A 131 1.12 -0.53 14.13
C GLY A 131 1.56 -0.85 12.71
N PHE A 132 1.30 -2.07 12.26
CA PHE A 132 1.80 -2.59 10.98
C PHE A 132 1.48 -1.71 9.77
N ILE A 133 0.24 -1.20 9.65
CA ILE A 133 -0.18 -0.34 8.53
C ILE A 133 0.70 0.90 8.40
N PHE A 134 1.04 1.51 9.54
CA PHE A 134 1.89 2.70 9.56
C PHE A 134 3.28 2.38 8.99
N TYR A 135 3.97 1.36 9.52
CA TYR A 135 5.31 1.00 9.03
C TYR A 135 5.27 0.53 7.57
N TYR A 136 4.23 -0.21 7.19
CA TYR A 136 4.00 -0.61 5.81
C TYR A 136 3.92 0.61 4.89
N GLY A 137 3.11 1.61 5.24
CA GLY A 137 2.97 2.85 4.48
C GLY A 137 4.26 3.68 4.42
N MET A 138 5.11 3.60 5.45
CA MET A 138 6.41 4.29 5.45
C MET A 138 7.47 3.58 4.60
N LEU A 139 7.51 2.25 4.64
CA LEU A 139 8.56 1.44 4.00
C LEU A 139 8.24 1.08 2.54
N MET A 140 6.96 0.92 2.19
CA MET A 140 6.54 0.57 0.84
C MET A 140 7.02 1.59 -0.22
N PRO A 141 6.87 2.91 -0.03
CA PRO A 141 7.45 3.91 -0.94
C PRO A 141 8.96 3.77 -1.12
N VAL A 142 9.70 3.55 -0.03
CA VAL A 142 11.16 3.36 -0.07
C VAL A 142 11.51 2.14 -0.92
N ALA A 143 10.85 1.01 -0.68
CA ALA A 143 11.07 -0.23 -1.44
C ALA A 143 10.79 -0.04 -2.94
N MET A 144 9.66 0.58 -3.30
CA MET A 144 9.31 0.84 -4.70
C MET A 144 10.31 1.78 -5.39
N ILE A 145 10.71 2.87 -4.72
CA ILE A 145 11.67 3.84 -5.28
C ILE A 145 13.04 3.18 -5.51
N VAL A 146 13.53 2.44 -4.52
CA VAL A 146 14.83 1.75 -4.60
C VAL A 146 14.80 0.70 -5.71
N LEU A 147 13.76 -0.13 -5.76
CA LEU A 147 13.64 -1.16 -6.80
C LEU A 147 13.50 -0.56 -8.19
N TYR A 148 12.77 0.55 -8.35
CA TYR A 148 12.66 1.25 -9.64
C TYR A 148 13.99 1.84 -10.09
N ALA A 149 14.80 2.38 -9.16
CA ALA A 149 16.13 2.90 -9.49
C ALA A 149 17.16 1.80 -9.84
N LEU A 150 16.90 0.56 -9.40
CA LEU A 150 17.74 -0.60 -9.66
C LEU A 150 17.26 -1.46 -10.85
N TYR A 151 16.06 -1.18 -11.38
CA TYR A 151 15.41 -1.91 -12.48
C TYR A 151 15.85 -1.40 -13.85
#